data_AF-K2ABF6-F1
#
_entry.id   AF-K2ABF6-F1
#
_cell.length_a   1.000
_cell.length_b   1.000
_cell.length_c   1.000
_cell.angle_alpha   90.00
_cell.angle_beta   90.00
_cell.angle_gamma   90.00
#
_symmetry.space_group_name_H-M   'P 1'
#
loop_
_entity.id
_entity.type
_entity.pdbx_description
1 polymer ?
#
loop_
_entity_poly.entity_id
_entity_poly.type
_entity_poly.pdbx_seq_one_letter_code
_entity_poly.pdbx_strand_id
1 'polypeptide(L)'
;MPTTKLSLPELLSKSAAMNATFNTEMFNRLLSLIPTPAFYSELHERYATNFAGYLRGDPEKIKACEEDRQLIDQNLSLLLGLAKVVTAKDPSLQEAFGLNPSAERATVSATLERAKDFRVSFDPKGHPAASVTKIMGARGYEIWACDGDPSLEENWRLVVWSTKCLKIPIIGVDRTKLNWLRIRGKRGETAGPWSNPIPLNP
;
A
#
# COMPACT_ATOMS: atom_id res chain seq x y z
N MET A 1 3.31 -7.55 12.68
CA MET A 1 4.54 -7.29 11.89
C MET A 1 5.34 -8.57 11.83
N PRO A 2 5.79 -9.03 10.65
CA PRO A 2 6.63 -10.22 10.59
C PRO A 2 8.04 -9.88 11.13
N THR A 3 8.58 -10.74 12.00
CA THR A 3 9.89 -10.61 12.66
C THR A 3 11.07 -10.90 11.73
N THR A 4 10.83 -10.98 10.42
CA THR A 4 11.77 -11.42 9.38
C THR A 4 13.01 -10.55 9.19
N LYS A 5 13.24 -9.54 10.04
CA LYS A 5 14.40 -8.64 9.99
C LYS A 5 15.15 -8.47 11.32
N LEU A 6 14.83 -9.24 12.36
CA LEU A 6 15.53 -9.14 13.65
C LEU A 6 16.84 -9.94 13.62
N SER A 7 17.92 -9.36 14.15
CA SER A 7 19.16 -10.09 14.41
C SER A 7 18.95 -11.13 15.53
N LEU A 8 19.85 -12.11 15.62
CA LEU A 8 19.77 -13.18 16.65
C LEU A 8 19.72 -12.63 18.09
N PRO A 9 20.56 -11.65 18.51
CA PRO A 9 20.49 -11.08 19.85
C PRO A 9 19.18 -10.31 20.11
N GLU A 10 18.67 -9.58 19.11
CA GLU A 10 17.40 -8.85 19.23
C GLU A 10 16.21 -9.81 19.36
N LEU A 11 16.23 -10.92 18.62
CA LEU A 11 15.21 -11.94 18.73
C LEU A 11 15.19 -12.58 20.12
N LEU A 12 16.37 -12.92 20.66
CA LEU A 12 16.49 -13.43 22.04
C LEU A 12 15.94 -12.42 23.05
N SER A 13 16.36 -11.16 22.98
CA SER A 13 15.88 -10.11 23.88
C SER A 13 14.36 -9.92 23.81
N LYS A 14 13.79 -9.83 22.60
CA LYS A 14 12.34 -9.64 22.41
C LYS A 14 11.54 -10.87 22.84
N SER A 15 12.05 -12.08 22.60
CA SER A 15 11.39 -13.32 23.03
C SER A 15 11.38 -13.45 24.56
N ALA A 16 12.47 -13.07 25.24
CA ALA A 16 12.55 -13.06 26.70
C ALA A 16 11.58 -12.04 27.32
N ALA A 17 11.50 -10.83 26.76
CA ALA A 17 10.53 -9.82 27.19
C ALA A 17 9.08 -10.28 27.00
N MET A 18 8.79 -10.96 25.88
CA MET A 18 7.48 -11.56 25.65
C MET A 18 7.17 -12.65 26.67
N ASN A 19 8.12 -13.54 26.98
CA ASN A 19 7.95 -14.60 27.96
C ASN A 19 7.68 -14.07 29.38
N ALA A 20 8.30 -12.95 29.75
CA ALA A 20 8.05 -12.31 31.04
C ALA A 20 6.65 -11.66 31.14
N THR A 21 6.08 -11.24 30.02
CA THR A 21 4.83 -10.47 29.96
C THR A 21 3.61 -11.34 29.61
N PHE A 22 3.79 -12.33 28.75
CA PHE A 22 2.72 -13.17 28.20
C PHE A 22 2.45 -14.38 29.11
N ASN A 23 1.83 -14.10 30.25
CA ASN A 23 1.37 -15.10 31.22
C ASN A 23 -0.14 -15.38 31.07
N THR A 24 -0.68 -16.31 31.87
CA THR A 24 -2.10 -16.71 31.82
C THR A 24 -3.07 -15.55 32.04
N GLU A 25 -2.75 -14.63 32.96
CA GLU A 25 -3.59 -13.45 33.21
C GLU A 25 -3.65 -12.58 31.97
N MET A 26 -2.50 -12.36 31.32
CA MET A 26 -2.43 -11.54 30.12
C MET A 26 -3.05 -12.19 28.90
N PHE A 27 -2.93 -13.51 28.77
CA PHE A 27 -3.66 -14.28 27.79
C PHE A 27 -5.19 -14.13 27.97
N ASN A 28 -5.69 -14.32 29.19
CA ASN A 28 -7.11 -14.17 29.49
C ASN A 28 -7.62 -12.75 29.25
N ARG A 29 -6.82 -11.73 29.60
CA ARG A 29 -7.13 -10.34 29.31
C ARG A 29 -7.20 -10.06 27.80
N LEU A 30 -6.27 -10.62 27.01
CA LEU A 30 -6.33 -10.46 25.56
C LEU A 30 -7.58 -11.12 24.98
N LEU A 31 -7.95 -12.31 25.47
CA LEU A 31 -9.17 -12.99 25.04
C LEU A 31 -10.44 -12.21 25.41
N SER A 32 -10.48 -11.54 26.58
CA SER A 32 -11.65 -10.75 26.99
C SER A 32 -11.88 -9.48 26.17
N LEU A 33 -10.87 -9.02 25.44
CA LEU A 33 -10.97 -7.87 24.53
C LEU A 33 -11.53 -8.26 23.15
N ILE A 34 -11.58 -9.55 22.82
CA ILE A 34 -12.11 -10.03 21.55
C ILE A 34 -13.65 -10.12 21.69
N PRO A 35 -14.43 -9.51 20.77
CA PRO A 35 -15.88 -9.60 20.84
C PRO A 35 -16.34 -11.04 20.72
N THR A 36 -17.31 -11.43 21.55
CA THR A 36 -17.92 -12.76 21.47
C THR A 36 -18.84 -12.84 20.25
N PRO A 37 -19.08 -14.05 19.71
CA PRO A 37 -20.02 -14.23 18.59
C PRO A 37 -21.44 -13.70 18.90
N ALA A 38 -21.91 -13.89 20.14
CA ALA A 38 -23.21 -13.39 20.58
C ALA A 38 -23.26 -11.86 20.56
N PHE A 39 -22.26 -11.20 21.15
CA PHE A 39 -22.16 -9.74 21.15
C PHE A 39 -22.11 -9.16 19.73
N TYR A 40 -21.31 -9.75 18.84
CA TYR A 40 -21.19 -9.27 17.47
C TYR A 40 -22.50 -9.46 16.68
N SER A 41 -23.20 -10.57 16.90
CA SER A 41 -24.50 -10.84 16.27
C SER A 41 -25.56 -9.83 16.72
N GLU A 42 -25.68 -9.58 18.03
CA GLU A 42 -26.59 -8.57 18.58
C GLU A 42 -26.30 -7.16 18.04
N LEU A 43 -25.02 -6.79 17.95
CA LEU A 43 -24.60 -5.51 17.39
C LEU A 43 -24.97 -5.40 15.90
N HIS A 44 -24.78 -6.46 15.13
CA HIS A 44 -25.15 -6.50 13.71
C HIS A 44 -26.66 -6.32 13.51
N GLU A 45 -27.48 -7.05 14.28
CA GLU A 45 -28.94 -6.97 14.21
C GLU A 45 -29.45 -5.57 14.60
N ARG A 46 -28.86 -4.96 15.64
CA ARG A 46 -29.20 -3.60 16.07
C ARG A 46 -28.89 -2.57 14.99
N TYR A 47 -27.70 -2.66 14.38
CA TYR A 47 -27.31 -1.81 13.27
C TYR A 47 -28.25 -1.96 12.07
N ALA A 48 -28.53 -3.21 11.65
CA ALA A 48 -29.42 -3.51 10.53
C ALA A 48 -30.83 -2.94 10.75
N THR A 49 -31.34 -3.01 11.98
CA THR A 49 -32.64 -2.45 12.38
C THR A 49 -32.64 -0.93 12.30
N ASN A 50 -31.58 -0.27 12.77
CA ASN A 50 -31.47 1.19 12.76
C ASN A 50 -31.22 1.75 11.36
N PHE A 51 -30.60 0.98 10.47
CA PHE A 51 -30.27 1.39 9.11
C PHE A 51 -31.51 1.79 8.28
N ALA A 52 -32.64 1.08 8.45
CA ALA A 52 -33.88 1.44 7.78
C ALA A 52 -34.43 2.82 8.24
N GLY A 53 -34.25 3.18 9.51
CA GLY A 53 -34.61 4.49 10.06
C GLY A 53 -33.64 5.60 9.61
N TYR A 54 -32.35 5.28 9.53
CA TYR A 54 -31.33 6.17 8.96
C TYR A 54 -31.68 6.60 7.53
N LEU A 55 -32.07 5.65 6.67
CA LEU A 55 -32.47 5.95 5.29
C LEU A 55 -33.72 6.84 5.16
N ARG A 56 -34.58 6.83 6.19
CA ARG A 56 -35.81 7.65 6.24
C ARG A 56 -35.59 9.02 6.89
N GLY A 57 -34.38 9.31 7.37
CA GLY A 57 -34.04 10.60 7.95
C GLY A 57 -34.50 10.79 9.42
N ASP A 58 -34.80 9.71 10.15
CA ASP A 58 -35.16 9.79 11.57
C ASP A 58 -33.93 10.19 12.41
N PRO A 59 -33.92 11.36 13.08
CA PRO A 59 -32.75 11.87 13.80
C PRO A 59 -32.23 10.96 14.91
N GLU A 60 -33.13 10.28 15.63
CA GLU A 60 -32.73 9.36 16.71
C GLU A 60 -32.09 8.09 16.13
N LYS A 61 -32.67 7.59 15.03
CA LYS A 61 -32.13 6.43 14.32
C LYS A 61 -30.84 6.74 13.57
N ILE A 62 -30.65 7.97 13.09
CA ILE A 62 -29.37 8.39 12.50
C ILE A 62 -28.27 8.32 13.53
N LYS A 63 -28.47 8.94 14.70
CA LYS A 63 -27.49 8.93 15.79
C LYS A 63 -27.16 7.50 16.24
N ALA A 64 -28.19 6.68 16.50
CA ALA A 64 -27.99 5.29 16.90
C ALA A 64 -27.27 4.46 15.83
N CYS A 65 -27.60 4.68 14.55
CA CYS A 65 -26.94 4.00 13.43
C CYS A 65 -25.47 4.39 13.29
N GLU A 66 -25.11 5.65 13.54
CA GLU A 66 -23.71 6.10 13.51
C GLU A 66 -22.89 5.54 14.68
N GLU A 67 -23.45 5.50 15.89
CA GLU A 67 -22.83 4.88 17.07
C GLU A 67 -22.59 3.37 16.84
N ASP A 68 -23.62 2.66 16.35
CA ASP A 68 -23.51 1.25 15.98
C ASP A 68 -22.50 1.01 14.85
N ARG A 69 -22.44 1.91 13.86
CA ARG A 69 -21.45 1.82 12.76
C ARG A 69 -20.03 1.89 13.29
N GLN A 70 -19.74 2.79 14.22
CA GLN A 70 -18.41 2.91 14.82
C GLN A 70 -18.02 1.64 15.59
N LEU A 71 -18.95 1.08 16.36
CA LEU A 71 -18.71 -0.16 17.09
C LEU A 71 -18.53 -1.37 16.15
N ILE A 72 -19.33 -1.46 15.07
CA ILE A 72 -19.15 -2.50 14.05
C ILE A 72 -17.78 -2.37 13.40
N ASP A 73 -17.38 -1.17 13.00
CA ASP A 73 -16.11 -0.93 12.32
C ASP A 73 -14.90 -1.32 13.19
N GLN A 74 -14.92 -0.95 14.47
CA GLN A 74 -13.89 -1.33 15.44
C GLN A 74 -13.81 -2.85 15.62
N ASN A 75 -14.94 -3.51 15.87
CA ASN A 75 -14.99 -4.96 16.13
C ASN A 75 -14.67 -5.77 14.87
N LEU A 76 -15.16 -5.34 13.69
CA LEU A 76 -14.85 -5.95 12.41
C LEU A 76 -13.36 -5.84 12.09
N SER A 77 -12.77 -4.67 12.30
CA SER A 77 -11.33 -4.44 12.10
C SER A 77 -10.48 -5.32 13.01
N LEU A 78 -10.87 -5.47 14.28
CA LEU A 78 -10.20 -6.34 15.23
C LEU A 78 -10.28 -7.82 14.80
N LEU A 79 -11.49 -8.32 14.51
CA LEU A 79 -11.72 -9.71 14.11
C LEU A 79 -10.99 -10.08 12.81
N LEU A 80 -11.09 -9.23 11.77
CA LEU A 80 -10.39 -9.44 10.50
C LEU A 80 -8.87 -9.33 10.66
N GLY A 81 -8.40 -8.41 11.51
CA GLY A 81 -6.99 -8.28 11.84
C GLY A 81 -6.42 -9.53 12.51
N LEU A 82 -7.15 -10.09 13.49
CA LEU A 82 -6.81 -11.34 14.15
C LEU A 82 -6.79 -12.50 13.16
N ALA A 83 -7.88 -12.67 12.40
CA ALA A 83 -8.00 -13.70 11.36
C ALA A 83 -6.80 -13.66 10.41
N LYS A 84 -6.40 -12.47 9.94
CA LYS A 84 -5.24 -12.29 9.06
C LYS A 84 -3.89 -12.67 9.70
N VAL A 85 -3.74 -12.54 11.02
CA VAL A 85 -2.52 -12.96 11.71
C VAL A 85 -2.49 -14.48 11.89
N VAL A 86 -3.63 -15.08 12.26
CA VAL A 86 -3.70 -16.53 12.50
C VAL A 86 -3.73 -17.35 11.21
N THR A 87 -4.06 -16.77 10.06
CA THR A 87 -3.98 -17.48 8.76
C THR A 87 -2.56 -17.97 8.42
N ALA A 88 -1.52 -17.34 8.97
CA ALA A 88 -0.15 -17.82 8.86
C ALA A 88 0.09 -19.16 9.57
N LYS A 89 -0.80 -19.54 10.50
CA LYS A 89 -0.79 -20.80 11.24
C LYS A 89 -1.88 -21.77 10.77
N ASP A 90 -3.06 -21.24 10.44
CA ASP A 90 -4.19 -22.00 9.90
C ASP A 90 -4.77 -21.31 8.66
N PRO A 91 -4.32 -21.70 7.46
CA PRO A 91 -4.78 -21.10 6.20
C PRO A 91 -6.29 -21.26 5.92
N SER A 92 -6.98 -22.24 6.54
CA SER A 92 -8.41 -22.47 6.30
C SER A 92 -9.28 -21.27 6.73
N LEU A 93 -8.79 -20.49 7.69
CA LEU A 93 -9.44 -19.27 8.18
C LEU A 93 -9.46 -18.16 7.13
N GLN A 94 -8.62 -18.22 6.08
CA GLN A 94 -8.63 -17.23 5.02
C GLN A 94 -9.95 -17.25 4.24
N GLU A 95 -10.45 -18.44 3.92
CA GLU A 95 -11.71 -18.62 3.21
C GLU A 95 -12.90 -18.33 4.12
N ALA A 96 -12.86 -18.84 5.37
CA ALA A 96 -13.94 -18.68 6.34
C ALA A 96 -14.24 -17.22 6.68
N PHE A 97 -13.21 -16.36 6.75
CA PHE A 97 -13.36 -14.93 7.02
C PHE A 97 -13.42 -14.05 5.78
N GLY A 98 -13.51 -14.64 4.57
CA GLY A 98 -13.55 -13.87 3.32
C GLY A 98 -12.30 -12.98 3.13
N LEU A 99 -11.18 -13.36 3.75
CA LEU A 99 -9.89 -12.66 3.62
C LEU A 99 -9.18 -12.96 2.32
N ASN A 100 -9.79 -13.80 1.47
CA ASN A 100 -9.39 -13.93 0.10
C ASN A 100 -9.33 -12.53 -0.52
N PRO A 101 -8.24 -12.18 -1.22
CA PRO A 101 -8.22 -10.95 -1.99
C PRO A 101 -9.48 -10.99 -2.87
N SER A 102 -10.36 -9.99 -2.68
CA SER A 102 -11.60 -9.86 -3.44
C SER A 102 -11.31 -10.22 -4.89
N ALA A 103 -12.18 -11.04 -5.49
CA ALA A 103 -12.14 -11.34 -6.92
C ALA A 103 -12.47 -10.10 -7.79
N GLU A 104 -12.19 -8.89 -7.30
CA GLU A 104 -12.12 -7.67 -8.08
C GLU A 104 -10.77 -7.59 -8.79
N ARG A 105 -10.84 -8.06 -10.04
CA ARG A 105 -9.78 -8.11 -11.05
C ARG A 105 -8.71 -9.11 -10.69
N ALA A 106 -8.55 -10.10 -11.56
CA ALA A 106 -7.30 -10.80 -11.74
C ALA A 106 -6.13 -9.81 -11.61
N THR A 107 -5.58 -9.74 -10.40
CA THR A 107 -4.31 -9.13 -10.13
C THR A 107 -3.36 -10.02 -10.88
N VAL A 108 -3.03 -9.61 -12.10
CA VAL A 108 -1.76 -9.99 -12.66
C VAL A 108 -0.77 -9.61 -11.57
N SER A 109 -0.30 -10.62 -10.85
CA SER A 109 0.89 -10.61 -9.99
C SER A 109 2.12 -10.40 -10.88
N ALA A 110 2.03 -9.44 -11.78
CA ALA A 110 3.15 -8.87 -12.46
C ALA A 110 3.76 -7.93 -11.43
N THR A 111 4.81 -8.42 -10.79
CA THR A 111 5.96 -7.57 -10.47
C THR A 111 6.11 -6.55 -11.60
N LEU A 112 6.06 -5.26 -11.29
CA LEU A 112 6.22 -4.23 -12.31
C LEU A 112 7.56 -4.48 -13.01
N GLU A 113 7.51 -4.69 -14.32
CA GLU A 113 8.73 -4.93 -15.09
C GLU A 113 9.60 -3.67 -15.12
N ARG A 114 10.90 -3.89 -15.40
CA ARG A 114 11.81 -2.80 -15.73
C ARG A 114 11.27 -2.03 -16.93
N ALA A 115 11.33 -0.71 -16.84
CA ALA A 115 11.05 0.17 -17.97
C ALA A 115 11.94 -0.17 -19.18
N LYS A 116 11.30 -0.50 -20.31
CA LYS A 116 11.95 -0.79 -21.61
C LYS A 116 11.75 0.38 -22.57
N ASP A 117 12.70 0.55 -23.49
CA ASP A 117 12.68 1.58 -24.54
C ASP A 117 12.52 3.02 -24.02
N PHE A 118 13.10 3.30 -22.85
CA PHE A 118 13.11 4.65 -22.29
C PHE A 118 13.95 5.56 -23.18
N ARG A 119 13.30 6.60 -23.71
CA ARG A 119 13.90 7.58 -24.61
C ARG A 119 13.41 8.98 -24.31
N VAL A 120 14.23 9.96 -24.65
CA VAL A 120 13.88 11.39 -24.59
C VAL A 120 13.88 11.94 -26.00
N SER A 121 12.84 12.69 -26.33
CA SER A 121 12.67 13.42 -27.57
C SER A 121 12.44 14.90 -27.25
N PHE A 122 12.74 15.78 -28.20
CA PHE A 122 12.51 17.21 -28.04
C PHE A 122 11.29 17.64 -28.86
N ASP A 123 10.48 18.52 -28.30
CA ASP A 123 9.45 19.21 -29.08
C ASP A 123 10.10 20.26 -30.02
N PRO A 124 9.36 20.83 -30.99
CA PRO A 124 9.88 21.87 -31.87
C PRO A 124 10.36 23.14 -31.16
N LYS A 125 10.01 23.32 -29.88
CA LYS A 125 10.45 24.43 -29.03
C LYS A 125 11.68 24.08 -28.18
N GLY A 126 12.23 22.88 -28.34
CA GLY A 126 13.40 22.40 -27.60
C GLY A 126 13.10 21.86 -26.20
N HIS A 127 11.84 21.63 -25.83
CA HIS A 127 11.51 21.06 -24.53
C HIS A 127 11.64 19.53 -24.54
N PRO A 128 12.34 18.94 -23.54
CA PRO A 128 12.50 17.50 -23.44
C PRO A 128 11.20 16.81 -23.00
N ALA A 129 10.89 15.71 -23.67
CA ALA A 129 9.77 14.84 -23.38
C ALA A 129 10.20 13.37 -23.38
N ALA A 130 9.89 12.67 -22.30
CA ALA A 130 10.18 11.25 -22.12
C ALA A 130 9.09 10.35 -22.69
N SER A 131 9.50 9.20 -23.23
CA SER A 131 8.60 8.11 -23.60
C SER A 131 9.19 6.78 -23.18
N VAL A 132 8.33 5.86 -22.76
CA VAL A 132 8.68 4.50 -22.32
C VAL A 132 7.62 3.53 -22.82
N THR A 133 8.01 2.28 -23.08
CA THR A 133 7.04 1.22 -23.36
C THR A 133 6.11 1.05 -22.15
N LYS A 134 4.82 0.87 -22.41
CA LYS A 134 3.81 0.73 -21.35
C LYS A 134 4.17 -0.46 -20.46
N ILE A 135 4.25 -0.22 -19.14
CA ILE A 135 4.56 -1.25 -18.15
C ILE A 135 3.24 -1.82 -17.70
N MET A 136 3.02 -3.10 -17.94
CA MET A 136 1.78 -3.77 -17.56
C MET A 136 1.58 -3.70 -16.05
N GLY A 137 0.41 -3.20 -15.63
CA GLY A 137 0.08 -3.00 -14.22
C GLY A 137 0.54 -1.68 -13.61
N ALA A 138 1.36 -0.87 -14.28
CA ALA A 138 1.72 0.47 -13.78
C ALA A 138 0.50 1.42 -13.85
N ARG A 139 0.30 2.22 -12.79
CA ARG A 139 -0.73 3.28 -12.71
C ARG A 139 -0.15 4.67 -12.96
N GLY A 140 1.16 4.82 -12.84
CA GLY A 140 1.90 6.02 -13.17
C GLY A 140 3.39 5.73 -13.30
N TYR A 141 4.14 6.78 -13.61
CA TYR A 141 5.56 6.75 -13.90
C TYR A 141 6.24 7.88 -13.15
N GLU A 142 7.40 7.57 -12.56
CA GLU A 142 8.26 8.55 -11.93
C GLU A 142 9.53 8.68 -12.77
N ILE A 143 9.89 9.92 -13.13
CA ILE A 143 11.15 10.24 -13.79
C ILE A 143 12.00 11.02 -12.79
N TRP A 144 13.23 10.54 -12.61
CA TRP A 144 14.22 11.18 -11.75
C TRP A 144 15.38 11.68 -12.61
N ALA A 145 15.94 12.82 -12.22
CA ALA A 145 17.16 13.37 -12.80
C ALA A 145 18.29 13.36 -11.79
N CYS A 146 19.52 13.27 -12.29
CA CYS A 146 20.75 13.38 -11.55
C CYS A 146 21.64 14.42 -12.23
N ASP A 147 22.03 15.44 -11.47
CA ASP A 147 22.80 16.60 -11.94
C ASP A 147 24.32 16.41 -11.69
N GLY A 148 24.78 15.15 -11.58
CA GLY A 148 26.14 14.75 -11.23
C GLY A 148 26.45 13.28 -11.52
N ASP A 149 27.18 12.60 -10.64
CA ASP A 149 27.51 11.17 -10.78
C ASP A 149 26.26 10.29 -10.60
N PRO A 150 25.82 9.54 -11.64
CA PRO A 150 24.63 8.70 -11.58
C PRO A 150 24.80 7.46 -10.68
N SER A 151 26.02 7.13 -10.25
CA SER A 151 26.29 6.02 -9.33
C SER A 151 25.94 6.32 -7.87
N LEU A 152 25.79 7.60 -7.51
CA LEU A 152 25.43 8.05 -6.17
C LEU A 152 23.91 8.30 -6.08
N GLU A 153 23.21 7.54 -5.24
CA GLU A 153 21.75 7.60 -5.13
C GLU A 153 21.24 8.97 -4.63
N GLU A 154 22.02 9.66 -3.79
CA GLU A 154 21.69 10.98 -3.23
C GLU A 154 21.62 12.11 -4.28
N ASN A 155 22.25 11.92 -5.44
CA ASN A 155 22.21 12.89 -6.54
C ASN A 155 20.90 12.82 -7.34
N TRP A 156 20.11 11.76 -7.15
CA TRP A 156 18.88 11.57 -7.88
C TRP A 156 17.71 12.28 -7.19
N ARG A 157 16.98 13.08 -7.96
CA ARG A 157 15.77 13.78 -7.49
C ARG A 157 14.59 13.51 -8.42
N LEU A 158 13.38 13.44 -7.84
CA LEU A 158 12.15 13.37 -8.62
C LEU A 158 11.98 14.64 -9.44
N VAL A 159 11.75 14.48 -10.74
CA VAL A 159 11.50 15.58 -11.67
C VAL A 159 10.04 15.64 -12.07
N VAL A 160 9.46 14.49 -12.40
CA VAL A 160 8.06 14.44 -12.83
C VAL A 160 7.43 13.11 -12.46
N TRP A 161 6.18 13.20 -12.05
CA TRP A 161 5.26 12.07 -11.99
C TRP A 161 4.24 12.21 -13.11
N SER A 162 3.86 11.10 -13.77
CA SER A 162 2.83 11.12 -14.82
C SER A 162 2.02 9.84 -14.86
N THR A 163 0.72 9.95 -15.18
CA THR A 163 -0.12 8.78 -15.54
C THR A 163 0.15 8.28 -16.95
N LYS A 164 0.80 9.09 -17.79
CA LYS A 164 1.08 8.78 -19.19
C LYS A 164 2.45 8.13 -19.32
N CYS A 165 2.61 7.23 -20.29
CA CYS A 165 3.89 6.61 -20.64
C CYS A 165 4.58 7.25 -21.86
N LEU A 166 3.88 8.13 -22.58
CA LEU A 166 4.37 8.79 -23.79
C LEU A 166 4.33 10.31 -23.61
N LYS A 167 5.31 10.98 -24.21
CA LYS A 167 5.44 12.46 -24.23
C LYS A 167 5.27 13.08 -22.84
N ILE A 168 5.93 12.50 -21.84
CA ILE A 168 5.94 13.00 -20.46
C ILE A 168 6.86 14.23 -20.43
N PRO A 169 6.35 15.44 -20.15
CA PRO A 169 7.18 16.64 -20.12
C PRO A 169 8.19 16.57 -18.98
N ILE A 170 9.46 16.81 -19.27
CA ILE A 170 10.53 16.91 -18.28
C ILE A 170 10.75 18.40 -18.01
N ILE A 171 10.53 18.83 -16.76
CA ILE A 171 10.64 20.22 -16.33
C ILE A 171 11.69 20.36 -15.23
N GLY A 172 12.34 21.53 -15.09
CA GLY A 172 13.26 21.76 -13.96
C GLY A 172 14.56 20.96 -14.00
N VAL A 173 15.06 20.64 -15.20
CA VAL A 173 16.41 20.09 -15.43
C VAL A 173 17.28 21.19 -16.05
N ASP A 174 18.50 21.35 -15.55
CA ASP A 174 19.45 22.35 -16.05
C ASP A 174 20.02 21.90 -17.40
N ARG A 175 19.49 22.47 -18.49
CA ARG A 175 19.88 22.17 -19.88
C ARG A 175 21.28 22.67 -20.24
N THR A 176 22.01 23.34 -19.35
CA THR A 176 23.40 23.78 -19.63
C THR A 176 24.44 22.72 -19.27
N LYS A 177 24.04 21.64 -18.62
CA LYS A 177 24.92 20.58 -18.10
C LYS A 177 24.46 19.20 -18.58
N LEU A 178 25.36 18.23 -18.51
CA LEU A 178 25.01 16.83 -18.68
C LEU A 178 24.16 16.39 -17.49
N ASN A 179 22.96 15.88 -17.77
CA ASN A 179 22.09 15.30 -16.75
C ASN A 179 21.87 13.82 -17.05
N TRP A 180 21.59 13.02 -16.02
CA TRP A 180 21.18 11.63 -16.19
C TRP A 180 19.71 11.48 -15.84
N LEU A 181 18.98 10.68 -16.60
CA LEU A 181 17.57 10.40 -16.38
C LEU A 181 17.33 8.92 -16.19
N ARG A 182 16.40 8.58 -15.30
CA ARG A 182 15.85 7.22 -15.17
C ARG A 182 14.36 7.27 -14.91
N ILE A 183 13.66 6.22 -15.32
CA ILE A 183 12.20 6.10 -15.16
C ILE A 183 11.83 4.75 -14.55
N ARG A 184 10.75 4.72 -13.77
CA ARG A 184 10.12 3.48 -13.31
C ARG A 184 8.61 3.56 -13.32
N GLY A 185 7.95 2.42 -13.41
CA GLY A 185 6.51 2.32 -13.18
C GLY A 185 6.18 2.29 -11.69
N LYS A 186 5.03 2.84 -11.30
CA LYS A 186 4.50 2.82 -9.93
C LYS A 186 3.03 2.42 -9.91
N ARG A 187 2.62 1.70 -8.87
CA ARG A 187 1.24 1.29 -8.57
C ARG A 187 1.02 1.38 -7.05
N GLY A 188 0.35 2.45 -6.59
CA GLY A 188 0.22 2.72 -5.15
C GLY A 188 1.59 2.85 -4.50
N GLU A 189 1.82 2.08 -3.43
CA GLU A 189 3.11 1.99 -2.74
C GLU A 189 4.15 1.09 -3.45
N THR A 190 3.75 0.32 -4.47
CA THR A 190 4.68 -0.55 -5.21
C THR A 190 5.39 0.22 -6.32
N ALA A 191 6.72 0.27 -6.28
CA ALA A 191 7.56 0.79 -7.33
C ALA A 191 8.26 -0.36 -8.09
N GLY A 192 8.27 -0.27 -9.43
CA GLY A 192 9.05 -1.16 -10.28
C GLY A 192 10.54 -0.80 -10.28
N PRO A 193 11.39 -1.66 -10.85
CA PRO A 193 12.81 -1.37 -10.99
C PRO A 193 13.04 -0.21 -11.97
N TRP A 194 14.11 0.55 -11.72
CA TRP A 194 14.54 1.64 -12.59
C TRP A 194 14.97 1.14 -13.97
N SER A 195 14.71 1.96 -15.00
CA SER A 195 15.38 1.84 -16.30
C SER A 195 16.89 1.96 -16.14
N ASN A 196 17.63 1.58 -17.19
CA ASN A 196 19.00 2.03 -17.30
C ASN A 196 19.01 3.58 -17.36
N PRO A 197 19.94 4.25 -16.66
CA PRO A 197 20.16 5.68 -16.81
C PRO A 197 20.47 6.03 -18.27
N ILE A 198 19.89 7.12 -18.77
CA ILE A 198 20.23 7.69 -20.07
C ILE A 198 20.77 9.10 -19.88
N PRO A 199 21.79 9.50 -20.66
CA PRO A 199 22.28 10.87 -20.64
C PRO A 199 21.29 11.79 -21.34
N LEU A 200 21.05 12.95 -20.76
CA LEU A 200 20.42 14.10 -21.38
C LEU A 200 21.52 15.15 -21.60
N ASN A 201 22.01 15.20 -22.83
CA ASN A 201 23.01 16.19 -23.23
C ASN A 201 22.42 17.61 -23.20
N PRO A 202 23.28 18.63 -22.97
CA PRO A 202 22.91 20.04 -23.08
C PRO A 202 22.16 20.39 -24.37
#